data_AF-A0A2E7QI11-F1
#
_entry.id   AF-A0A2E7QI11-F1
#
_cell.length_a   1.000
_cell.length_b   1.000
_cell.length_c   1.000
_cell.angle_alpha   90.00
_cell.angle_beta   90.00
_cell.angle_gamma   90.00
#
_symmetry.space_group_name_H-M   'P 1'
#
loop_
_entity.id
_entity.type
_entity.pdbx_description
1 polymer ?
#
loop_
_entity_poly.entity_id
_entity_poly.type
_entity_poly.pdbx_seq_one_letter_code
_entity_poly.pdbx_strand_id
1 'polypeptide(L)'
;MSRNFILLSITYLVLAGGAIGYLLLSGKILESSKIDDPARVAMGGELYQANCASCHGVNLEGQPNWRETKADDKYPASPLNENGRSWIHSGFQMFDIIKVGGASVAPRSIGSDMPAYENKLDNKQIWAVIDYIKSRWPAKILKINESANLFGGFCVSGSVFGQTKKYSPVSKKSIKERGKI
;
A
#
# COMPACT_ATOMS: atom_id res chain seq x y z
N MET A 1 -3.61 -48.79 11.36
CA MET A 1 -2.96 -47.53 11.83
C MET A 1 -2.48 -47.78 13.26
N SER A 2 -1.19 -47.61 13.56
CA SER A 2 -0.66 -47.98 14.89
C SER A 2 -1.05 -46.94 15.95
N ARG A 3 -1.27 -47.39 17.19
CA ARG A 3 -1.61 -46.51 18.33
C ARG A 3 -0.60 -45.36 18.49
N ASN A 4 0.67 -45.61 18.17
CA ASN A 4 1.73 -44.61 18.17
C ASN A 4 1.54 -43.55 17.09
N PHE A 5 1.05 -43.94 15.91
CA PHE A 5 0.75 -42.99 14.83
C PHE A 5 -0.37 -42.02 15.23
N ILE A 6 -1.39 -42.51 15.94
CA ILE A 6 -2.50 -41.69 16.45
C ILE A 6 -2.01 -40.71 17.52
N LEU A 7 -1.22 -41.18 18.50
CA LEU A 7 -0.67 -40.34 19.56
C LEU A 7 0.25 -39.25 19.00
N LEU A 8 1.15 -39.59 18.08
CA LEU A 8 2.05 -38.64 17.43
C LEU A 8 1.28 -37.56 16.65
N SER A 9 0.21 -37.95 15.97
CA SER A 9 -0.65 -37.01 15.22
C SER A 9 -1.37 -36.03 16.14
N ILE A 10 -1.91 -36.51 17.27
CA ILE A 10 -2.58 -35.66 18.26
C ILE A 10 -1.60 -34.69 18.91
N THR A 11 -0.42 -35.17 19.33
CA THR A 11 0.61 -34.30 19.91
C THR A 11 1.07 -33.23 18.92
N TYR A 12 1.26 -33.58 17.65
CA TYR A 12 1.60 -32.61 16.61
C TYR A 12 0.52 -31.53 16.44
N LEU A 13 -0.76 -31.93 16.40
CA LEU A 13 -1.87 -30.98 16.27
C LEU A 13 -1.99 -30.04 17.48
N VAL A 14 -1.77 -30.53 18.70
CA VAL A 14 -1.78 -29.70 19.91
C VAL A 14 -0.61 -28.71 19.90
N LEU A 15 0.59 -29.15 19.51
CA LEU A 15 1.76 -28.27 19.41
C LEU A 15 1.60 -27.22 18.30
N ALA A 16 1.13 -27.63 17.12
CA ALA A 16 0.86 -26.72 16.01
C ALA A 16 -0.25 -25.71 16.37
N GLY A 17 -1.34 -26.17 16.98
CA GLY A 17 -2.43 -25.32 17.46
C GLY A 17 -1.97 -24.34 18.54
N GLY A 18 -1.12 -24.78 19.48
CA GLY A 18 -0.52 -23.93 20.50
C GLY A 18 0.42 -22.87 19.91
N ALA A 19 1.24 -23.24 18.92
CA ALA A 19 2.12 -22.30 18.23
C ALA A 19 1.33 -21.24 17.44
N ILE A 20 0.31 -21.66 16.69
CA ILE A 20 -0.59 -20.74 15.97
C ILE A 20 -1.34 -19.84 16.97
N GLY A 21 -1.87 -20.40 18.06
CA GLY A 21 -2.57 -19.65 19.10
C GLY A 21 -1.68 -18.59 19.75
N TYR A 22 -0.43 -18.93 20.08
CA TYR A 22 0.55 -17.98 20.61
C TYR A 22 0.88 -16.86 19.61
N LEU A 23 1.08 -17.20 18.33
CA LEU A 23 1.36 -16.23 17.28
C LEU A 23 0.20 -15.25 17.06
N LEU A 24 -1.04 -15.74 17.10
CA LEU A 24 -2.25 -14.91 17.01
C LEU A 24 -2.41 -14.01 18.24
N LEU A 25 -2.25 -14.55 19.47
CA LEU A 25 -2.36 -13.75 20.70
C LEU A 25 -1.25 -12.70 20.84
N SER A 26 -0.05 -12.99 20.36
CA SER A 26 1.10 -12.09 20.48
C SER A 26 1.03 -10.87 19.55
N GLY A 27 0.06 -10.79 18.64
CA GLY A 27 -0.05 -9.73 17.64
C GLY A 27 1.06 -9.73 16.59
N LYS A 28 1.98 -10.70 16.62
CA LYS A 28 3.11 -10.81 15.69
C LYS A 28 2.72 -11.20 14.26
N ILE A 29 1.47 -11.65 14.06
CA ILE A 29 0.96 -12.12 12.76
C ILE A 29 0.39 -10.97 11.90
N LEU A 30 -0.02 -9.84 12.50
CA LEU A 30 -0.75 -8.77 11.80
C LEU A 30 -0.05 -7.42 11.95
N GLU A 31 1.19 -7.30 11.47
CA GLU A 31 1.81 -5.97 11.34
C GLU A 31 1.19 -5.25 10.14
N SER A 32 0.61 -4.08 10.42
CA SER A 32 -0.09 -3.23 9.46
C SER A 32 0.01 -1.77 9.88
N SER A 33 -0.50 -0.87 9.04
CA SER A 33 -0.52 0.58 9.31
C SER A 33 -1.31 0.94 10.58
N LYS A 34 -0.77 1.87 11.38
CA LYS A 34 -1.26 2.38 12.68
C LYS A 34 -0.89 3.86 12.74
N ILE A 35 -1.66 4.66 12.03
CA ILE A 35 -1.46 6.11 11.91
C ILE A 35 -1.72 6.86 13.22
N ASP A 36 -2.34 6.19 14.20
CA ASP A 36 -2.68 6.66 15.53
C ASP A 36 -1.54 6.45 16.56
N ASP A 37 -0.44 5.81 16.17
CA ASP A 37 0.80 5.70 16.98
C ASP A 37 1.77 6.84 16.62
N PRO A 38 1.89 7.91 17.45
CA PRO A 38 2.71 9.06 17.11
C PRO A 38 4.20 8.75 17.07
N ALA A 39 4.67 7.80 17.88
CA ALA A 39 6.08 7.41 17.92
C ALA A 39 6.47 6.72 16.60
N ARG A 40 5.57 5.88 16.08
CA ARG A 40 5.78 5.21 14.80
C ARG A 40 5.71 6.16 13.62
N VAL A 41 4.77 7.11 13.63
CA VAL A 41 4.70 8.19 12.63
C VAL A 41 5.97 9.04 12.64
N ALA A 42 6.51 9.38 13.81
CA ALA A 42 7.75 10.14 13.94
C ALA A 42 8.95 9.37 13.35
N MET A 43 9.13 8.11 13.73
CA MET A 43 10.14 7.21 13.15
C MET A 43 10.01 7.12 11.63
N GLY A 44 8.78 6.96 11.14
CA GLY A 44 8.48 6.94 9.71
C GLY A 44 8.89 8.20 8.98
N GLY A 45 8.73 9.35 9.63
CA GLY A 45 9.17 10.65 9.11
C GLY A 45 10.68 10.72 8.94
N GLU A 46 11.45 10.30 9.95
CA GLU A 46 12.92 10.26 9.86
C GLU A 46 13.39 9.33 8.74
N LEU A 47 12.82 8.13 8.67
CA LEU A 47 13.11 7.16 7.61
C LEU A 47 12.74 7.70 6.23
N TYR A 48 11.60 8.38 6.10
CA TYR A 48 11.16 9.01 4.87
C TYR A 48 12.15 10.08 4.40
N GLN A 49 12.59 10.97 5.29
CA GLN A 49 13.54 12.02 4.95
C GLN A 49 14.89 11.42 4.50
N ALA A 50 15.36 10.38 5.18
CA ALA A 50 16.63 9.74 4.86
C ALA A 50 16.62 8.94 3.55
N ASN A 51 15.47 8.37 3.16
CA ASN A 51 15.41 7.36 2.10
C ASN A 51 14.56 7.76 0.89
N CYS A 52 13.52 8.58 1.07
CA CYS A 52 12.46 8.78 0.08
C CYS A 52 12.38 10.21 -0.44
N ALA A 53 12.68 11.20 0.41
CA ALA A 53 12.49 12.61 0.13
C ALA A 53 13.33 13.14 -1.05
N SER A 54 14.48 12.53 -1.35
CA SER A 54 15.32 12.92 -2.50
C SER A 54 14.60 12.81 -3.85
N CYS A 55 13.61 11.91 -3.96
CA CYS A 55 12.82 11.73 -5.16
C CYS A 55 11.38 12.20 -4.95
N HIS A 56 10.76 11.84 -3.83
CA HIS A 56 9.35 12.16 -3.57
C HIS A 56 9.12 13.54 -2.94
N GLY A 57 10.17 14.32 -2.73
CA GLY A 57 10.10 15.65 -2.13
C GLY A 57 10.04 15.62 -0.60
N VAL A 58 10.48 16.70 0.05
CA VAL A 58 10.50 16.78 1.53
C VAL A 58 9.08 16.82 2.12
N ASN A 59 8.12 17.33 1.35
CA ASN A 59 6.70 17.45 1.68
C ASN A 59 5.81 16.49 0.87
N LEU A 60 6.38 15.39 0.36
CA LEU A 60 5.67 14.37 -0.41
C LEU A 60 5.08 14.88 -1.74
N GLU A 61 5.60 15.98 -2.27
CA GLU A 61 5.13 16.68 -3.46
C GLU A 61 5.51 16.00 -4.78
N GLY A 62 6.44 15.05 -4.76
CA GLY A 62 6.95 14.40 -5.96
C GLY A 62 7.78 15.32 -6.85
N GLN A 63 8.12 14.83 -8.02
CA GLN A 63 8.83 15.61 -9.04
C GLN A 63 7.84 16.35 -9.96
N PRO A 64 8.25 17.47 -10.57
CA PRO A 64 7.48 18.13 -11.62
C PRO A 64 7.17 17.17 -12.76
N ASN A 65 6.04 17.40 -13.46
CA ASN A 65 5.63 16.62 -14.63
C ASN A 65 5.60 15.09 -14.40
N TRP A 66 5.32 14.62 -13.17
CA TRP A 66 5.33 13.19 -12.82
C TRP A 66 4.35 12.31 -13.62
N ARG A 67 3.43 12.92 -14.39
CA ARG A 67 2.50 12.22 -15.28
C ARG A 67 3.03 12.05 -16.71
N GLU A 68 4.20 12.60 -17.00
CA GLU A 68 4.86 12.54 -18.29
C GLU A 68 6.16 11.73 -18.14
N THR A 69 6.55 11.02 -19.18
CA THR A 69 7.82 10.29 -19.17
C THR A 69 8.98 11.26 -19.34
N LYS A 70 10.09 10.96 -18.65
CA LYS A 70 11.39 11.60 -18.85
C LYS A 70 12.02 11.12 -20.16
N ALA A 71 13.19 11.67 -20.48
CA ALA A 71 14.00 11.27 -21.65
C ALA A 71 14.48 9.81 -21.61
N ASP A 72 14.49 9.16 -20.44
CA ASP A 72 14.83 7.75 -20.25
C ASP A 72 13.59 6.82 -20.26
N ASP A 73 12.46 7.32 -20.79
CA ASP A 73 11.18 6.64 -20.90
C ASP A 73 10.57 6.18 -19.56
N LYS A 74 11.04 6.71 -18.42
CA LYS A 74 10.47 6.44 -17.08
C LYS A 74 9.63 7.60 -16.56
N TYR A 75 8.69 7.31 -15.67
CA TYR A 75 7.98 8.35 -14.93
C TYR A 75 8.85 8.96 -13.82
N PRO A 76 8.81 10.28 -13.62
CA PRO A 76 9.31 10.92 -12.41
C PRO A 76 8.59 10.39 -11.15
N ALA A 77 9.20 10.59 -9.99
CA ALA A 77 8.59 10.20 -8.73
C ALA A 77 7.26 10.93 -8.51
N SER A 78 6.18 10.18 -8.27
CA SER A 78 4.85 10.75 -8.05
C SER A 78 4.72 11.40 -6.67
N PRO A 79 3.81 12.38 -6.49
CA PRO A 79 3.47 12.91 -5.19
C PRO A 79 2.90 11.79 -4.31
N LEU A 80 3.33 11.77 -3.06
CA LEU A 80 2.82 10.87 -2.02
C LEU A 80 1.83 11.57 -1.09
N ASN A 81 1.55 12.86 -1.29
CA ASN A 81 0.48 13.62 -0.65
C ASN A 81 -0.85 13.57 -1.44
N GLU A 82 -1.81 14.44 -1.08
CA GLU A 82 -3.15 14.50 -1.69
C GLU A 82 -3.16 14.80 -3.20
N ASN A 83 -2.09 15.37 -3.75
CA ASN A 83 -1.99 15.71 -5.17
C ASN A 83 -1.63 14.51 -6.06
N GLY A 84 -1.21 13.42 -5.44
CA GLY A 84 -0.87 12.16 -6.08
C GLY A 84 -2.05 11.19 -6.20
N ARG A 85 -1.72 9.91 -6.42
CA ARG A 85 -2.69 8.80 -6.43
C ARG A 85 -2.23 7.59 -5.61
N SER A 86 -1.17 7.72 -4.80
CA SER A 86 -0.66 6.63 -3.95
C SER A 86 -1.76 6.07 -3.03
N TRP A 87 -2.70 6.91 -2.61
CA TRP A 87 -3.84 6.55 -1.76
C TRP A 87 -4.83 5.53 -2.36
N ILE A 88 -4.76 5.20 -3.66
CA ILE A 88 -5.54 4.10 -4.24
C ILE A 88 -4.98 2.73 -3.85
N HIS A 89 -3.71 2.66 -3.43
CA HIS A 89 -3.07 1.43 -3.02
C HIS A 89 -3.38 1.14 -1.56
N SER A 90 -3.77 -0.10 -1.25
CA SER A 90 -3.90 -0.55 0.13
C SER A 90 -2.57 -0.43 0.87
N GLY A 91 -2.59 -0.41 2.21
CA GLY A 91 -1.36 -0.38 3.00
C GLY A 91 -0.40 -1.54 2.65
N PHE A 92 -0.94 -2.72 2.37
CA PHE A 92 -0.16 -3.88 1.93
C PHE A 92 0.42 -3.68 0.52
N GLN A 93 -0.34 -3.12 -0.42
CA GLN A 93 0.21 -2.79 -1.74
C GLN A 93 1.32 -1.75 -1.64
N MET A 94 1.17 -0.72 -0.79
CA MET A 94 2.23 0.25 -0.53
C MET A 94 3.46 -0.42 0.07
N PHE A 95 3.26 -1.36 1.01
CA PHE A 95 4.33 -2.16 1.60
C PHE A 95 5.08 -2.96 0.54
N ASP A 96 4.38 -3.67 -0.34
CA ASP A 96 5.01 -4.45 -1.40
C ASP A 96 5.77 -3.55 -2.38
N ILE A 97 5.18 -2.43 -2.81
CA ILE A 97 5.83 -1.47 -3.71
C ILE A 97 7.13 -0.93 -3.09
N ILE A 98 7.13 -0.59 -1.79
CA ILE A 98 8.35 -0.13 -1.09
C ILE A 98 9.34 -1.28 -0.98
N LYS A 99 8.89 -2.46 -0.58
CA LYS A 99 9.74 -3.61 -0.32
C LYS A 99 10.48 -4.08 -1.57
N VAL A 100 9.75 -4.32 -2.67
CA VAL A 100 10.31 -4.88 -3.92
C VAL A 100 10.61 -3.82 -4.98
N GLY A 101 10.27 -2.55 -4.75
CA GLY A 101 10.54 -1.43 -5.66
C GLY A 101 9.40 -1.10 -6.62
N GLY A 102 9.47 0.07 -7.25
CA GLY A 102 8.37 0.63 -8.07
C GLY A 102 8.18 -0.06 -9.42
N ALA A 103 9.13 -0.89 -9.84
CA ALA A 103 8.98 -1.73 -11.04
C ALA A 103 7.81 -2.74 -10.90
N SER A 104 7.39 -3.05 -9.67
CA SER A 104 6.22 -3.89 -9.39
C SER A 104 4.88 -3.31 -9.88
N VAL A 105 4.79 -1.98 -10.02
CA VAL A 105 3.57 -1.27 -10.43
C VAL A 105 3.75 -0.41 -11.69
N ALA A 106 4.98 -0.23 -12.14
CA ALA A 106 5.25 0.44 -13.39
C ALA A 106 4.78 -0.41 -14.59
N PRO A 107 4.32 0.22 -15.69
CA PRO A 107 4.10 -0.49 -16.94
C PRO A 107 5.40 -1.21 -17.37
N ARG A 108 5.27 -2.47 -17.83
CA ARG A 108 6.43 -3.30 -18.24
C ARG A 108 7.32 -2.65 -19.30
N SER A 109 6.76 -1.74 -20.12
CA SER A 109 7.47 -1.03 -21.18
C SER A 109 8.25 0.21 -20.72
N ILE A 110 8.03 0.69 -19.49
CA ILE A 110 8.47 2.02 -19.01
C ILE A 110 9.43 1.94 -17.81
N GLY A 111 9.44 0.83 -17.05
CA GLY A 111 10.35 0.66 -15.91
C GLY A 111 10.13 1.66 -14.75
N SER A 112 10.99 1.64 -13.73
CA SER A 112 10.92 2.56 -12.58
C SER A 112 12.30 2.81 -11.98
N ASP A 113 12.55 4.03 -11.52
CA ASP A 113 13.75 4.39 -10.74
C ASP A 113 13.59 4.17 -9.24
N MET A 114 12.40 3.78 -8.77
CA MET A 114 12.17 3.51 -7.35
C MET A 114 12.78 2.15 -6.97
N PRO A 115 13.86 2.13 -6.16
CA PRO A 115 14.57 0.90 -5.82
C PRO A 115 13.78 0.04 -4.82
N ALA A 116 14.16 -1.23 -4.70
CA ALA A 116 13.71 -2.10 -3.62
C ALA A 116 14.35 -1.70 -2.27
N TYR A 117 13.58 -1.76 -1.20
CA TYR A 117 14.03 -1.44 0.17
C TYR A 117 14.16 -2.65 1.08
N GLU A 118 13.84 -3.87 0.62
CA GLU A 118 13.90 -5.08 1.45
C GLU A 118 15.27 -5.36 2.11
N ASN A 119 16.36 -4.88 1.50
CA ASN A 119 17.72 -5.02 2.00
C ASN A 119 18.23 -3.78 2.76
N LYS A 120 17.38 -2.76 2.92
CA LYS A 120 17.71 -1.47 3.57
C LYS A 120 16.84 -1.19 4.80
N LEU A 121 15.57 -1.57 4.73
CA LEU A 121 14.58 -1.34 5.77
C LEU A 121 13.93 -2.66 6.16
N ASP A 122 13.78 -2.91 7.45
CA ASP A 122 12.97 -4.02 7.93
C ASP A 122 11.46 -3.74 7.75
N ASN A 123 10.63 -4.77 7.95
CA ASN A 123 9.19 -4.64 7.76
C ASN A 123 8.56 -3.57 8.66
N LYS A 124 9.05 -3.37 9.89
CA LYS A 124 8.51 -2.37 10.82
C LYS A 124 8.84 -0.97 10.34
N GLN A 125 10.05 -0.77 9.83
CA GLN A 125 10.51 0.48 9.25
C GLN A 125 9.71 0.84 7.98
N ILE A 126 9.41 -0.12 7.11
CA ILE A 126 8.55 0.10 5.94
C ILE A 126 7.14 0.53 6.38
N TRP A 127 6.55 -0.15 7.36
CA TRP A 127 5.23 0.25 7.89
C TRP A 127 5.25 1.64 8.54
N ALA A 128 6.31 1.99 9.26
CA ALA A 128 6.47 3.32 9.82
C ALA A 128 6.48 4.40 8.73
N VAL A 129 7.21 4.19 7.63
CA VAL A 129 7.20 5.10 6.47
C VAL A 129 5.79 5.24 5.88
N ILE A 130 5.05 4.14 5.75
CA ILE A 130 3.66 4.16 5.27
C ILE A 130 2.76 4.96 6.20
N ASP A 131 2.90 4.79 7.52
CA ASP A 131 2.12 5.56 8.49
C ASP A 131 2.43 7.06 8.41
N TYR A 132 3.70 7.41 8.25
CA TYR A 132 4.10 8.79 8.03
C TYR A 132 3.44 9.36 6.76
N ILE A 133 3.51 8.66 5.64
CA ILE A 133 2.86 9.09 4.39
C ILE A 133 1.36 9.30 4.60
N LYS A 134 0.68 8.30 5.17
CA LYS A 134 -0.75 8.35 5.43
C LYS A 134 -1.15 9.46 6.40
N SER A 135 -0.31 9.76 7.40
CA SER A 135 -0.56 10.83 8.38
C SER A 135 -0.64 12.22 7.75
N ARG A 136 -0.09 12.40 6.54
CA ARG A 136 -0.15 13.66 5.78
C ARG A 136 -1.37 13.79 4.89
N TRP A 137 -2.20 12.75 4.79
CA TRP A 137 -3.39 12.81 3.95
C TRP A 137 -4.57 13.47 4.67
N PRO A 138 -5.38 14.27 3.94
CA PRO A 138 -6.67 14.72 4.44
C PRO A 138 -7.57 13.55 4.87
N ALA A 139 -8.39 13.75 5.90
CA ALA A 139 -9.29 12.73 6.44
C ALA A 139 -10.18 12.05 5.38
N LYS A 140 -10.58 12.77 4.33
CA LYS A 140 -11.34 12.21 3.20
C LYS A 140 -10.54 11.16 2.43
N ILE A 141 -9.25 11.40 2.18
CA ILE A 141 -8.37 10.47 1.46
C ILE A 141 -8.06 9.26 2.34
N LEU A 142 -7.84 9.45 3.65
CA LEU A 142 -7.69 8.34 4.60
C LEU A 142 -8.88 7.38 4.55
N LYS A 143 -10.12 7.90 4.58
CA LYS A 143 -11.33 7.07 4.45
C LYS A 143 -11.41 6.30 3.13
N ILE A 144 -10.98 6.92 2.02
CA ILE A 144 -10.91 6.24 0.72
C ILE A 144 -9.87 5.13 0.76
N ASN A 145 -8.68 5.38 1.32
CA ASN A 145 -7.63 4.39 1.44
C ASN A 145 -8.02 3.21 2.35
N GLU A 146 -8.70 3.47 3.47
CA GLU A 146 -9.23 2.44 4.35
C GLU A 146 -10.19 1.50 3.62
N SER A 147 -11.03 2.03 2.72
CA SER A 147 -11.90 1.20 1.88
C SER A 147 -11.12 0.31 0.89
N ALA A 148 -9.91 0.72 0.47
CA ALA A 148 -9.02 -0.13 -0.33
C ALA A 148 -8.41 -1.28 0.49
N ASN A 149 -8.25 -1.12 1.81
CA ASN A 149 -7.80 -2.20 2.70
C ASN A 149 -8.87 -3.28 2.90
N LEU A 150 -10.16 -2.93 2.83
CA LEU A 150 -11.28 -3.87 3.01
C LEU A 150 -11.46 -4.82 1.82
N PHE A 151 -11.02 -4.42 0.62
CA PHE A 151 -11.08 -5.22 -0.62
C PHE A 151 -9.69 -5.66 -1.12
N GLY A 152 -8.62 -5.36 -0.36
CA GLY A 152 -7.22 -5.41 -0.76
C GLY A 152 -6.56 -6.79 -0.86
N GLY A 153 -7.33 -7.83 -1.21
CA GLY A 153 -6.82 -9.17 -1.54
C GLY A 153 -7.34 -9.74 -2.86
N PHE A 154 -8.30 -9.08 -3.51
CA PHE A 154 -8.85 -9.53 -4.77
C PHE A 154 -9.14 -8.30 -5.63
N CYS A 155 -8.34 -8.08 -6.67
CA CYS A 155 -8.90 -7.49 -7.88
C CYS A 155 -10.05 -8.42 -8.31
N VAL A 156 -11.29 -8.07 -7.97
CA VAL A 156 -12.46 -8.75 -8.55
C VAL A 156 -12.53 -8.35 -10.01
N SER A 157 -11.75 -9.08 -10.82
CA SER A 157 -12.08 -9.29 -12.21
C SER A 157 -13.39 -10.07 -12.21
N GLY A 158 -14.50 -9.34 -12.33
CA GLY A 158 -15.82 -9.87 -12.68
C GLY A 158 -16.42 -10.95 -11.77
N SER A 159 -17.59 -10.62 -11.22
CA SER A 159 -18.64 -11.56 -10.82
C SER A 159 -18.46 -12.20 -9.44
N VAL A 160 -19.18 -11.68 -8.43
CA VAL A 160 -20.14 -12.44 -7.60
C VAL A 160 -21.05 -11.42 -6.89
N PHE A 161 -22.31 -11.38 -7.34
CA PHE A 161 -23.53 -10.98 -6.63
C PHE A 161 -23.59 -9.68 -5.79
N GLY A 162 -24.19 -8.65 -6.40
CA GLY A 162 -25.43 -8.08 -5.84
C GLY A 162 -25.36 -6.87 -4.92
N GLN A 163 -25.08 -5.68 -5.47
CA GLN A 163 -25.87 -4.48 -5.13
C GLN A 163 -25.71 -3.41 -6.21
N THR A 164 -26.80 -3.19 -6.95
CA THR A 164 -26.91 -2.18 -8.01
C THR A 164 -27.10 -0.79 -7.41
N LYS A 165 -26.03 0.00 -7.34
CA LYS A 165 -26.18 1.46 -7.52
C LYS A 165 -25.62 1.80 -8.90
N LYS A 166 -26.55 2.00 -9.85
CA LYS A 166 -26.28 2.54 -11.19
C LYS A 166 -25.41 3.79 -11.05
N TYR A 167 -24.15 3.70 -11.43
CA TYR A 167 -23.41 4.88 -11.84
C TYR A 167 -23.85 5.21 -13.26
N SER A 168 -24.75 6.20 -13.40
CA SER A 168 -25.11 6.73 -14.72
C SER A 168 -23.88 7.39 -15.34
N PRO A 169 -23.47 7.01 -16.56
CA PRO A 169 -22.39 7.71 -17.24
C PRO A 169 -22.84 9.14 -17.52
N VAL A 170 -22.05 10.12 -17.07
CA VAL A 170 -22.19 11.52 -17.47
C VAL A 170 -22.15 11.54 -19.00
N SER A 171 -23.26 11.94 -19.62
CA SER A 171 -23.37 11.98 -21.07
C SER A 171 -22.30 12.93 -21.64
N LYS A 172 -21.77 12.58 -22.82
CA LYS A 172 -20.73 13.31 -23.56
C LYS A 172 -21.08 14.77 -23.88
N LYS A 173 -22.26 15.25 -23.47
CA LYS A 173 -22.73 16.62 -23.67
C LYS A 173 -22.11 17.63 -22.68
N SER A 174 -21.64 17.22 -21.49
CA SER A 174 -21.08 18.16 -20.49
C SER A 174 -19.58 18.49 -20.63
N ILE A 175 -18.89 17.89 -21.61
CA ILE A 175 -17.47 18.20 -21.88
C ILE A 175 -17.33 19.40 -22.81
N LYS A 176 -18.37 19.74 -23.60
CA LYS A 176 -18.30 20.84 -24.58
C LYS A 176 -18.52 22.24 -23.98
N GLU A 177 -18.96 22.34 -22.72
CA GLU A 177 -19.25 23.63 -22.06
C GLU A 177 -18.17 24.10 -21.07
N ARG A 178 -17.14 23.30 -20.82
CA ARG A 178 -15.99 23.66 -19.96
C ARG A 178 -14.73 24.11 -20.72
N GLY A 179 -14.91 24.55 -21.97
CA GLY A 179 -13.85 25.06 -22.84
C GLY A 179 -14.10 26.51 -23.31
N LYS A 180 -14.90 27.28 -22.58
CA LYS A 180 -15.09 28.72 -22.80
C LYS A 180 -15.19 29.46 -21.46
N ILE A 181 -14.04 29.69 -20.84
CA ILE A 181 -13.73 30.91 -20.07
C ILE A 181 -12.26 31.19 -20.36
#